data_AF-A0AAW8FLE5-F1
#
_entry.id   AF-A0AAW8FLE5-F1
#
_cell.length_a   1.000
_cell.length_b   1.000
_cell.length_c   1.000
_cell.angle_alpha   90.00
_cell.angle_beta   90.00
_cell.angle_gamma   90.00
#
_symmetry.space_group_name_H-M   'P 1'
#
loop_
_entity.id
_entity.type
_entity.pdbx_description
1 polymer ?
#
loop_
_entity_poly.entity_id
_entity_poly.type
_entity_poly.pdbx_seq_one_letter_code
_entity_poly.pdbx_strand_id
1 'polypeptide(L)' 'MAGAREAGTQGSTAYILGGRLVEAVGDDALRNAFDDPSVALVHVRAVEYGCFLYEVRRPSA' A
#
# COMPACT_ATOMS: atom_id res chain seq x y z
N MET A 1 12.89 -8.55 1.07
CA MET A 1 12.53 -7.20 1.56
C MET A 1 11.64 -6.43 0.60
N ALA A 2 10.43 -6.07 1.04
CA ALA A 2 9.46 -5.30 0.26
C ALA A 2 8.94 -4.08 1.03
N GLY A 3 8.81 -2.95 0.35
CA GLY A 3 8.23 -1.72 0.90
C GLY A 3 6.80 -1.56 0.42
N ALA A 4 5.85 -1.44 1.34
CA ALA A 4 4.48 -1.02 1.06
C ALA A 4 4.33 0.47 1.35
N ARG A 5 3.70 1.23 0.46
CA ARG A 5 3.26 2.61 0.72
C ARG A 5 1.75 2.65 0.67
N GLU A 6 1.14 3.16 1.73
CA GLU A 6 -0.30 3.38 1.77
C GLU A 6 -0.62 4.71 1.10
N ALA A 7 -1.50 4.69 0.09
CA ALA A 7 -1.99 5.88 -0.57
C ALA A 7 -3.47 6.06 -0.29
N GLY A 8 -3.83 7.24 0.20
CA GLY A 8 -5.20 7.65 0.44
C GLY A 8 -5.67 8.76 -0.47
N THR A 9 -6.97 9.05 -0.40
CA THR A 9 -7.62 10.05 -1.24
C THR A 9 -8.44 11.02 -0.39
N GLN A 10 -8.28 12.32 -0.65
CA GLN A 10 -9.13 13.37 -0.10
C GLN A 10 -9.63 14.25 -1.24
N GLY A 11 -10.95 14.26 -1.47
CA GLY A 11 -11.51 14.93 -2.65
C GLY A 11 -10.97 14.31 -3.94
N SER A 12 -10.40 15.13 -4.84
CA SER A 12 -9.79 14.68 -6.10
C SER A 12 -8.28 14.44 -6.02
N THR A 13 -7.65 14.60 -4.84
CA THR A 13 -6.20 14.50 -4.69
C THR A 13 -5.81 13.24 -3.91
N ALA A 14 -4.78 12.55 -4.39
CA ALA A 14 -4.18 11.40 -3.72
C ALA A 14 -2.93 11.81 -2.94
N TYR A 15 -2.75 11.22 -1.75
CA TYR A 15 -1.64 11.48 -0.85
C TYR A 15 -1.04 10.17 -0.35
N ILE A 16 0.28 10.15 -0.14
CA ILE A 16 0.92 9.05 0.58
C ILE A 16 0.70 9.27 2.07
N LEU A 17 0.01 8.33 2.71
CA LEU A 17 -0.33 8.40 4.13
C LEU A 17 0.76 7.76 5.00
N GLY A 18 1.52 6.83 4.43
CA GLY A 18 2.55 6.12 5.16
C GLY A 18 3.22 5.02 4.34
N GLY A 19 3.91 4.14 5.05
CA GLY A 19 4.45 2.93 4.49
C GLY A 19 5.25 2.12 5.49
N ARG A 20 5.36 0.82 5.23
CA ARG A 20 6.07 -0.14 6.05
C ARG A 20 7.01 -1.01 5.21
N LEU A 21 8.20 -1.25 5.75
CA LEU A 21 9.11 -2.29 5.26
C LEU A 21 8.72 -3.62 5.89
N VAL A 22 8.53 -4.64 5.07
CA VAL A 22 8.24 -6.00 5.49
C VAL A 22 9.19 -6.97 4.79
N GLU A 23 9.50 -8.09 5.44
CA GLU A 23 10.33 -9.14 4.86
C GLU A 23 9.64 -9.74 3.62
N ALA A 24 8.36 -10.05 3.76
CA ALA A 24 7.47 -10.54 2.71
C ALA A 24 6.12 -9.82 2.78
N VAL A 25 5.53 -9.52 1.61
CA VAL A 25 4.16 -9.01 1.54
C VAL A 25 3.20 -10.19 1.61
N GLY A 26 2.30 -10.15 2.58
CA GLY A 26 1.23 -11.13 2.76
C GLY A 26 -0.03 -10.48 3.31
N ASP A 27 -1.07 -11.31 3.51
CA ASP A 27 -2.42 -10.85 3.88
C ASP A 27 -2.44 -9.93 5.10
N ASP A 28 -1.70 -10.27 6.16
CA ASP A 28 -1.71 -9.45 7.39
C ASP A 28 -1.08 -8.08 7.17
N ALA A 29 -0.04 -7.98 6.33
CA ALA A 29 0.56 -6.71 5.99
C ALA A 29 -0.41 -5.82 5.20
N LEU A 30 -1.17 -6.42 4.27
CA LEU A 30 -2.18 -5.73 3.49
C LEU A 30 -3.41 -5.35 4.34
N ARG A 31 -3.91 -6.25 5.19
CA ARG A 31 -5.01 -5.96 6.13
C ARG A 31 -4.69 -4.76 7.00
N ASN A 32 -3.54 -4.79 7.68
CA ASN A 32 -3.08 -3.67 8.51
C ASN A 32 -2.99 -2.35 7.74
N ALA A 33 -2.54 -2.38 6.47
CA ALA A 33 -2.48 -1.19 5.64
C ALA A 33 -3.88 -0.66 5.26
N PHE A 34 -4.86 -1.55 5.13
CA PHE A 34 -6.24 -1.19 4.83
C PHE A 34 -7.12 -0.99 6.08
N ASP A 35 -6.59 -1.09 7.30
CA ASP A 35 -7.35 -0.79 8.53
C ASP A 35 -7.71 0.70 8.62
N ASP A 36 -6.94 1.58 7.98
CA ASP A 36 -7.30 2.99 7.83
C ASP A 36 -8.27 3.16 6.64
N PRO A 37 -9.52 3.60 6.86
CA PRO A 37 -10.52 3.75 5.80
C PRO A 37 -10.12 4.75 4.71
N SER A 38 -9.19 5.68 4.98
CA SER A 38 -8.70 6.65 4.01
C SER A 38 -7.75 6.04 2.97
N VAL A 39 -7.18 4.85 3.23
CA VAL A 39 -6.30 4.13 2.31
C VAL A 39 -7.11 3.51 1.17
N ALA A 40 -6.91 4.02 -0.04
CA ALA A 40 -7.59 3.57 -1.25
C ALA A 40 -6.79 2.48 -1.99
N LEU A 41 -5.46 2.54 -1.92
CA LEU A 41 -4.57 1.54 -2.52
C LEU A 41 -3.26 1.40 -1.73
N VAL A 42 -2.61 0.25 -1.88
CA VAL A 42 -1.27 -0.02 -1.34
C VAL A 42 -0.32 -0.29 -2.51
N HIS A 43 0.73 0.53 -2.60
CA HIS A 43 1.78 0.40 -3.61
C HIS A 43 2.91 -0.45 -3.05
N VAL A 44 3.11 -1.64 -3.62
CA VAL A 44 4.15 -2.60 -3.21
C VAL A 44 5.39 -2.44 -4.09
N ARG A 45 6.56 -2.43 -3.45
CA ARG A 45 7.87 -2.31 -4.10
C ARG A 45 8.79 -3.41 -3.59
N ALA A 46 9.55 -4.04 -4.47
CA ALA A 46 10.72 -4.80 -4.02
C ALA A 46 11.84 -3.80 -3.70
N VAL A 47 12.32 -3.78 -2.45
CA VAL A 47 13.36 -2.81 -2.04
C VAL A 47 14.68 -3.10 -2.75
N GLU A 48 14.93 -4.38 -3.02
CA GLU A 48 16.16 -4.90 -3.59
C GLU A 48 16.26 -4.68 -5.11
N TYR A 49 15.12 -4.57 -5.81
CA TYR A 49 15.06 -4.49 -7.27
C TYR A 49 14.59 -3.14 -7.79
N GLY A 50 14.20 -2.21 -6.91
CA GLY A 50 13.75 -0.88 -7.31
C GLY A 50 12.29 -0.83 -7.80
N CYS A 51 11.99 0.24 -8.52
CA CYS A 51 10.68 0.89 -8.69
C CYS A 51 9.51 -0.04 -9.10
N PHE A 52 8.51 -0.11 -8.22
CA PHE A 52 7.18 -0.74 -8.38
C PHE A 52 7.16 -2.24 -8.68
N LEU A 53 6.46 -3.00 -7.84
CA LEU A 53 6.18 -4.40 -8.06
C LEU A 53 4.71 -4.62 -8.49
N TYR A 54 3.75 -4.17 -7.66
CA TYR A 54 2.31 -4.21 -7.97
C TYR A 54 1.53 -3.26 -7.05
N GLU A 55 0.27 -2.97 -7.39
CA GLU A 55 -0.68 -2.27 -6.52
C GLU A 55 -1.80 -3.21 -6.06
N VAL A 56 -2.24 -3.02 -4.83
CA VAL A 56 -3.42 -3.67 -4.28
C VAL A 56 -4.47 -2.61 -4.04
N ARG A 57 -5.68 -2.82 -4.55
CA ARG A 57 -6.82 -1.93 -4.34
C ARG A 57 -7.86 -2.60 -3.45
N ARG A 58 -8.65 -1.80 -2.75
CA ARG A 58 -9.88 -2.32 -2.16
C ARG A 58 -10.84 -2.77 -3.27
N PRO A 59 -11.56 -3.89 -3.10
CA PRO A 59 -12.66 -4.22 -3.99
C PRO A 59 -13.74 -3.14 -3.89
N SER A 60 -14.12 -2.57 -5.03
CA SER A 60 -15.32 -1.73 -5.12
C SER A 60 -16.54 -2.64 -5.17
N ALA A 61 -17.56 -2.35 -4.35
CA ALA A 61 -18.86 -3.00 -4.41
C ALA A 61 -19.58 -2.74 -5.75
#